data_AF-A0AAW5MXK0-F1
#
_entry.id   AF-A0AAW5MXK0-F1
#
_cell.length_a   1.000
_cell.length_b   1.000
_cell.length_c   1.000
_cell.angle_alpha   90.00
_cell.angle_beta   90.00
_cell.angle_gamma   90.00
#
_symmetry.space_group_name_H-M   'P 1'
#
loop_
_entity.id
_entity.type
_entity.pdbx_description
1 polymer ?
#
loop_
_entity_poly.entity_id
_entity_poly.type
_entity_poly.pdbx_seq_one_letter_code
_entity_poly.pdbx_strand_id
1 'polypeptide(L)'
;SGWWEWKPHKRHLEGLFTAGKVMVIERRNFQRVYDLTHRVMPDWDDERDLVSQTEAEIIMLDNSARSLGIFREQWLADYYRLKRPALAAWREARA
;
A
#
# COMPACT_ATOMS: atom_id res chain seq x y z
N SER A 1 20.14 22.31 0.19
CA SER A 1 19.69 21.98 1.56
C SER A 1 18.50 22.84 1.94
N GLY A 2 17.39 22.70 1.22
CA GLY A 2 16.11 23.30 1.61
C GLY A 2 15.50 22.57 2.82
N TRP A 3 14.68 23.29 3.60
CA TRP A 3 13.96 22.76 4.77
C TRP A 3 12.95 21.63 4.45
N TRP A 4 12.72 21.37 3.16
CA TRP A 4 11.85 20.32 2.61
C TRP A 4 12.61 19.12 2.03
N GLU A 5 13.93 19.18 1.99
CA GLU A 5 14.73 18.08 1.41
C GLU A 5 14.64 16.84 2.29
N TRP A 6 14.30 15.72 1.65
CA TRP A 6 14.30 14.43 2.33
C TRP A 6 15.73 14.05 2.66
N LYS A 7 16.02 13.96 3.95
CA LYS A 7 17.30 13.44 4.41
C LYS A 7 17.48 11.99 3.89
N PRO A 8 18.71 11.56 3.53
CA PRO A 8 18.96 10.25 2.94
C PRO A 8 18.33 9.07 3.73
N HIS A 9 18.37 9.12 5.05
CA HIS A 9 17.77 8.09 5.91
C HIS A 9 16.25 7.96 5.75
N LYS A 10 15.53 9.07 5.54
CA LYS A 10 14.08 9.04 5.31
C LYS A 10 13.77 8.30 4.02
N ARG A 11 14.50 8.60 2.94
CA ARG A 11 14.33 7.92 1.65
C ARG A 11 14.60 6.42 1.78
N HIS A 12 15.60 6.03 2.55
CA HIS A 12 15.90 4.61 2.76
C HIS A 12 14.80 3.91 3.55
N LEU A 13 14.27 4.53 4.62
CA LEU A 13 13.16 3.99 5.41
C LEU A 13 11.87 3.86 4.59
N GLU A 14 11.52 4.83 3.76
CA GLU A 14 10.35 4.72 2.87
C GLU A 14 10.51 3.58 1.85
N GLY A 15 11.75 3.36 1.36
CA GLY A 15 12.06 2.22 0.50
C GLY A 15 11.89 0.88 1.22
N LEU A 16 12.46 0.74 2.43
CA LEU A 16 12.31 -0.47 3.25
C LEU A 16 10.86 -0.73 3.64
N PHE A 17 10.08 0.32 3.92
CA PHE A 17 8.66 0.23 4.21
C PHE A 17 7.88 -0.26 3.00
N THR A 18 8.15 0.31 1.82
CA THR A 18 7.52 -0.11 0.55
C THR A 18 7.86 -1.57 0.21
N ALA A 19 9.07 -2.02 0.54
CA ALA A 19 9.52 -3.40 0.35
C ALA A 19 9.08 -4.37 1.46
N GLY A 20 8.27 -3.92 2.43
CA GLY A 20 7.77 -4.75 3.53
C GLY A 20 8.85 -5.21 4.51
N LYS A 21 10.03 -4.56 4.56
CA LYS A 21 11.15 -4.94 5.47
C LYS A 21 11.07 -4.27 6.84
N VAL A 22 10.34 -3.15 6.93
CA VAL A 22 9.99 -2.48 8.19
C VAL A 22 8.53 -2.10 8.18
N MET A 23 7.94 -1.95 9.36
CA MET A 23 6.56 -1.50 9.55
C MET A 23 6.50 -0.30 10.49
N VAL A 24 5.45 0.52 10.34
CA VAL A 24 5.21 1.67 11.22
C VAL A 24 4.45 1.19 12.45
N ILE A 25 5.10 1.22 13.61
CA ILE A 25 4.51 0.75 14.88
C ILE A 25 3.78 1.85 15.64
N GLU A 26 4.20 3.11 15.46
CA GLU A 26 3.55 4.26 16.06
C GLU A 26 3.91 5.57 15.33
N ARG A 27 3.24 6.66 15.72
CA ARG A 27 3.59 8.02 15.30
C ARG A 27 3.83 8.89 16.51
N ARG A 28 4.98 9.57 16.53
CA ARG A 28 5.32 10.58 17.53
C ARG A 28 5.30 11.94 16.85
N ASN A 29 4.21 12.70 17.05
CA ASN A 29 3.92 13.90 16.28
C ASN A 29 3.92 13.59 14.76
N PHE A 30 4.78 14.27 13.99
CA PHE A 30 4.93 14.06 12.55
C PHE A 30 5.95 12.97 12.18
N GLN A 31 6.56 12.30 13.15
CA GLN A 31 7.57 11.26 12.92
C GLN A 31 6.95 9.86 12.99
N ARG A 32 7.25 9.01 12.00
CA ARG A 32 6.94 7.57 12.03
C ARG A 32 8.05 6.84 12.79
N VAL A 33 7.68 5.93 13.68
CA VAL A 33 8.61 5.01 14.34
C VAL A 33 8.48 3.66 13.64
N TYR A 34 9.60 3.11 13.20
CA TYR A 34 9.67 1.86 12.47
C TYR A 34 10.26 0.74 13.33
N ASP A 35 9.78 -0.49 13.11
CA ASP A 35 10.42 -1.72 13.58
C ASP A 35 10.50 -2.75 12.44
N LEU A 36 11.28 -3.80 12.63
CA LEU A 36 11.45 -4.88 11.66
C LEU A 36 10.15 -5.67 11.50
N THR A 37 9.82 -6.02 10.27
CA THR A 37 8.54 -6.69 9.96
C THR A 37 8.33 -7.95 10.79
N HIS A 38 9.35 -8.81 10.93
CA HIS A 38 9.26 -10.06 11.69
C HIS A 38 9.06 -9.87 13.21
N ARG A 39 9.30 -8.68 13.77
CA ARG A 39 9.00 -8.40 15.18
C ARG A 39 7.55 -7.95 15.37
N VAL A 40 7.00 -7.27 14.36
CA VAL A 40 5.63 -6.75 14.36
C VAL A 40 4.62 -7.82 13.92
N MET A 41 5.01 -8.67 12.97
CA MET A 41 4.22 -9.82 12.47
C MET A 41 5.10 -11.08 12.52
N PRO A 42 5.25 -11.71 13.70
CA PRO A 42 6.17 -12.84 13.87
C PRO A 42 5.75 -14.11 13.12
N ASP A 43 4.45 -14.27 12.85
CA ASP A 43 3.90 -15.47 12.23
C ASP A 43 3.64 -15.33 10.71
N TRP A 44 4.03 -14.18 10.12
CA TRP A 44 3.84 -13.90 8.70
C TRP A 44 4.92 -14.57 7.86
N ASP A 45 4.48 -15.24 6.79
CA ASP A 45 5.34 -15.88 5.80
C ASP A 45 4.95 -15.40 4.40
N ASP A 46 5.85 -14.73 3.68
CA ASP A 46 5.59 -14.22 2.34
C ASP A 46 5.23 -15.35 1.35
N GLU A 47 5.74 -16.57 1.52
CA GLU A 47 5.41 -17.68 0.59
C GLU A 47 4.00 -18.24 0.80
N ARG A 48 3.43 -18.06 2.00
CA ARG A 48 2.12 -18.59 2.37
C ARG A 48 1.04 -17.52 2.38
N ASP A 49 1.36 -16.33 2.87
CA ASP A 49 0.39 -15.29 3.23
C ASP A 49 0.36 -14.12 2.21
N LEU A 50 1.40 -13.96 1.40
CA LEU A 50 1.44 -12.92 0.37
C LEU A 50 0.53 -13.30 -0.80
N VAL A 51 -0.42 -12.42 -1.12
CA VAL A 51 -1.25 -12.57 -2.32
C VAL A 51 -0.50 -12.16 -3.58
N SER A 52 -0.89 -12.71 -4.72
CA SER A 52 -0.33 -12.26 -5.99
C SER A 52 -0.63 -10.77 -6.24
N GLN A 53 0.19 -10.12 -7.05
CA GLN A 53 -0.04 -8.71 -7.40
C GLN A 53 -1.43 -8.49 -8.00
N THR A 54 -1.88 -9.38 -8.88
CA THR A 54 -3.20 -9.30 -9.51
C THR A 54 -4.33 -9.37 -8.48
N GLU A 55 -4.24 -10.29 -7.52
CA GLU A 55 -5.23 -10.43 -6.45
C GLU A 55 -5.20 -9.20 -5.52
N ALA A 56 -4.02 -8.72 -5.14
CA ALA A 56 -3.88 -7.50 -4.36
C ALA A 56 -4.54 -6.29 -5.05
N GLU A 57 -4.32 -6.13 -6.36
CA GLU A 57 -4.93 -5.05 -7.13
C GLU A 57 -6.46 -5.17 -7.16
N ILE A 58 -7.02 -6.37 -7.29
CA ILE A 58 -8.47 -6.59 -7.23
C ILE A 58 -9.02 -6.22 -5.85
N ILE A 59 -8.39 -6.67 -4.77
CA ILE A 59 -8.77 -6.34 -3.39
C ILE A 59 -8.71 -4.83 -3.17
N MET A 60 -7.67 -4.16 -3.68
CA MET A 60 -7.53 -2.71 -3.60
C MET A 60 -8.64 -1.99 -4.37
N LEU A 61 -9.01 -2.44 -5.57
CA LEU A 61 -10.13 -1.86 -6.32
C LEU A 61 -11.46 -2.04 -5.59
N ASP A 62 -11.69 -3.18 -4.93
CA ASP A 62 -12.87 -3.41 -4.08
C ASP A 62 -12.92 -2.46 -2.89
N ASN A 63 -11.78 -2.30 -2.22
CA ASN A 63 -11.65 -1.35 -1.12
C ASN A 63 -11.87 0.09 -1.59
N SER A 64 -11.34 0.48 -2.76
CA SER A 64 -11.59 1.79 -3.37
C SER A 64 -13.08 2.02 -3.62
N ALA A 65 -13.76 1.05 -4.24
CA ALA A 65 -15.19 1.15 -4.54
C ALA A 65 -16.02 1.30 -3.26
N ARG A 66 -15.75 0.46 -2.26
CA ARG A 66 -16.40 0.52 -0.94
C ARG A 66 -16.17 1.85 -0.23
N SER A 67 -14.96 2.41 -0.33
CA SER A 67 -14.58 3.64 0.38
C SER A 67 -15.13 4.90 -0.29
N LEU A 68 -15.23 4.89 -1.63
CA LEU A 68 -15.74 6.03 -2.40
C LEU A 68 -17.27 6.07 -2.44
N GLY A 69 -17.94 4.90 -2.44
CA GLY A 69 -19.39 4.77 -2.50
C GLY A 69 -19.99 5.10 -3.87
N ILE A 70 -19.78 6.31 -4.37
CA ILE A 70 -20.13 6.74 -5.73
C ILE A 70 -18.86 7.25 -6.40
N PHE A 71 -18.53 6.70 -7.56
CA PHE A 71 -17.27 6.96 -8.21
C PHE A 71 -17.40 6.86 -9.73
N ARG A 72 -16.44 7.50 -10.42
CA ARG A 72 -16.13 7.17 -11.81
C ARG A 72 -15.11 6.03 -11.81
N GLU A 73 -15.20 5.11 -12.76
CA GLU A 73 -14.33 3.92 -12.83
C GLU A 73 -12.83 4.27 -12.71
N GLN A 74 -12.39 5.35 -13.36
CA GLN A 74 -11.00 5.80 -13.32
C GLN A 74 -10.51 6.25 -11.93
N TRP A 75 -11.41 6.52 -10.98
CA TRP A 75 -11.04 6.92 -9.62
C TRP A 75 -10.61 5.73 -8.77
N LEU A 76 -11.04 4.52 -9.12
CA LEU A 76 -10.73 3.32 -8.34
C LEU A 76 -9.22 3.06 -8.28
N ALA A 77 -8.53 3.21 -9.42
CA ALA A 77 -7.09 3.03 -9.50
C ALA A 77 -6.33 4.15 -8.75
N ASP A 78 -6.82 5.39 -8.79
CA ASP A 78 -6.11 6.52 -8.18
C ASP A 78 -6.12 6.47 -6.65
N TYR A 79 -7.13 5.87 -6.03
CA TYR A 79 -7.25 5.79 -4.58
C TYR A 79 -6.00 5.17 -3.91
N TYR A 80 -5.47 4.09 -4.49
CA TYR A 80 -4.21 3.46 -4.08
C TYR A 80 -3.02 3.81 -5.00
N ARG A 81 -3.19 4.75 -5.95
CA ARG A 81 -2.19 5.13 -6.96
C ARG A 81 -1.71 3.95 -7.82
N LEU A 82 -2.62 3.03 -8.15
CA LEU A 82 -2.36 1.91 -9.05
C LEU A 82 -2.10 2.44 -10.47
N LYS A 83 -1.02 1.99 -11.11
CA LYS A 83 -0.62 2.51 -12.42
C LYS A 83 -1.49 2.00 -13.57
N ARG A 84 -1.74 0.70 -13.64
CA ARG A 84 -2.46 0.04 -14.74
C ARG A 84 -3.17 -1.24 -14.26
N PRO A 85 -4.09 -1.15 -13.28
CA PRO A 85 -4.81 -2.33 -12.83
C PRO A 85 -5.83 -2.78 -13.90
N ALA A 86 -6.25 -4.04 -13.84
CA ALA A 86 -7.21 -4.64 -14.78
C ALA A 86 -8.67 -4.17 -14.54
N LEU A 87 -8.95 -2.88 -14.71
CA LEU A 87 -10.25 -2.26 -14.42
C LEU A 87 -11.42 -2.90 -15.20
N ALA A 88 -11.22 -3.20 -16.49
CA ALA A 88 -12.26 -3.83 -17.30
C ALA A 88 -12.69 -5.19 -16.73
N ALA A 89 -11.72 -6.04 -16.37
CA ALA A 89 -11.98 -7.34 -15.75
C ALA A 89 -12.63 -7.17 -14.36
N TRP A 90 -12.19 -6.19 -13.56
CA TRP A 90 -12.81 -5.88 -12.28
C TRP A 90 -14.29 -5.48 -12.44
N ARG A 91 -14.61 -4.65 -13.44
CA ARG A 91 -15.98 -4.22 -13.74
C ARG A 91 -16.85 -5.38 -14.22
N GLU A 92 -16.36 -6.16 -15.16
CA GLU A 92 -17.10 -7.30 -15.73
C GLU A 92 -17.47 -8.35 -14.67
N ALA A 93 -16.60 -8.56 -13.68
CA ALA A 93 -16.88 -9.49 -12.57
C ALA A 93 -17.93 -8.98 -11.56
N ARG A 94 -18.38 -7.72 -11.65
CA ARG A 94 -19.30 -7.05 -10.69
C ARG A 94 -20.55 -6.45 -11.34
N ALA A 95 -20.69 -6.61 -12.66
CA ALA A 95 -21.90 -6.28 -13.39
C ALA A 95 -22.93 -7.42 -13.26
#